data_AF-A0A812TEJ3-F1
#
_entry.id   AF-A0A812TEJ3-F1
#
_cell.length_a   1.000
_cell.length_b   1.000
_cell.length_c   1.000
_cell.angle_alpha   90.00
_cell.angle_beta   90.00
_cell.angle_gamma   90.00
#
_symmetry.space_group_name_H-M   'P 1'
#
loop_
_entity.id
_entity.type
_entity.pdbx_description
1 polymer ?
#
loop_
_entity_poly.entity_id
_entity_poly.type
_entity_poly.pdbx_seq_one_letter_code
_entity_poly.pdbx_strand_id
1 'polypeptide(L)'
;MHTEQECKQAKEQESRSITQRRAAANMPTAPPAFDDYPKVNDHAAVDEAPRQEEKWETDTRMIIDFLWSDPRGGAGYGPSYRKSRGVFMFGPDVSDQFIRENNLKLVIRSHEVKAEGYLQDHPSLMSVFSAPNYLDTGGNKGAFLQLSPGPDGNIQVTPTSFMAVPHPDLPPMYHQNYIAENHPHLTRQMKKKQVAQADDFGDSDFAGYQ
;
A
#
# COMPACT_ATOMS: atom_id res chain seq x y z
N MET A 1 47.32 18.71 -14.17
CA MET A 1 46.38 18.58 -15.31
C MET A 1 46.37 17.20 -15.97
N HIS A 2 47.44 16.39 -15.90
CA HIS A 2 47.45 15.04 -16.52
C HIS A 2 46.60 13.97 -15.80
N THR A 3 46.45 14.05 -14.48
CA THR A 3 45.82 13.00 -13.66
C THR A 3 44.28 12.97 -13.71
N GLU A 4 43.62 14.10 -13.96
CA GLU A 4 42.15 14.14 -14.05
C GLU A 4 41.60 13.59 -15.37
N GLN A 5 42.36 13.71 -16.45
CA GLN A 5 42.00 13.13 -17.74
C GLN A 5 42.11 11.61 -17.72
N GLU A 6 43.12 11.06 -17.05
CA GLU A 6 43.31 9.62 -16.87
C GLU A 6 42.18 9.01 -16.02
N CYS A 7 41.74 9.69 -14.96
CA CYS A 7 40.63 9.22 -14.11
C CYS A 7 39.28 9.23 -14.85
N LYS A 8 39.02 10.22 -15.72
CA LYS A 8 37.81 10.25 -16.55
C LYS A 8 37.81 9.14 -17.60
N GLN A 9 38.96 8.89 -18.23
CA GLN A 9 39.11 7.80 -19.20
C GLN A 9 38.95 6.42 -18.54
N ALA A 10 39.48 6.22 -17.34
CA ALA A 10 39.31 4.98 -16.59
C ALA A 10 37.84 4.69 -16.22
N LYS A 11 37.12 5.70 -15.73
CA LYS A 11 35.68 5.57 -15.40
C LYS A 11 34.81 5.32 -16.63
N GLU A 12 35.17 5.89 -17.77
CA GLU A 12 34.47 5.66 -19.03
C GLU A 12 34.75 4.27 -19.61
N GLN A 13 35.98 3.77 -19.48
CA GLN A 13 36.33 2.39 -19.84
C GLN A 13 35.63 1.37 -18.94
N GLU A 14 35.51 1.65 -17.63
CA GLU A 14 34.81 0.79 -16.68
C GLU A 14 33.29 0.76 -16.95
N SER A 15 32.69 1.92 -17.24
CA SER A 15 31.28 2.02 -17.65
C SER A 15 30.99 1.25 -18.94
N ARG A 16 31.88 1.33 -19.94
CA ARG A 16 31.77 0.55 -21.20
C ARG A 16 31.94 -0.95 -20.96
N SER A 17 32.85 -1.35 -20.07
CA SER A 17 33.05 -2.75 -19.67
C SER A 17 31.82 -3.33 -18.96
N ILE A 18 31.23 -2.60 -18.02
CA ILE A 18 30.03 -3.01 -17.29
C ILE A 18 28.83 -3.13 -18.24
N THR A 19 28.69 -2.19 -19.18
CA THR A 19 27.63 -2.20 -20.19
C THR A 19 27.78 -3.39 -21.15
N GLN A 20 29.00 -3.73 -21.58
CA GLN A 20 29.26 -4.92 -22.40
C GLN A 20 29.00 -6.23 -21.64
N ARG A 21 29.35 -6.31 -20.35
CA ARG A 21 29.03 -7.48 -19.51
C ARG A 21 27.53 -7.65 -19.30
N ARG A 22 26.79 -6.55 -19.14
CA ARG A 22 25.31 -6.58 -19.05
C ARG A 22 24.63 -6.97 -20.36
N ALA A 23 25.16 -6.55 -21.50
CA ALA A 23 24.66 -6.94 -22.81
C ALA A 23 24.87 -8.44 -23.09
N ALA A 24 25.97 -9.04 -22.61
CA ALA A 24 26.22 -10.47 -22.77
C ALA A 24 25.36 -11.36 -21.85
N ALA A 25 24.96 -10.87 -20.67
CA ALA A 25 24.15 -11.61 -19.71
C ALA A 25 22.64 -11.64 -20.04
N ASN A 26 22.16 -10.78 -20.95
CA ASN A 26 20.74 -10.63 -21.30
C ASN A 26 20.43 -10.92 -22.78
N MET A 27 21.31 -11.65 -23.48
CA MET A 27 20.96 -12.19 -24.78
C MET A 27 19.91 -13.30 -24.59
N PRO A 28 18.72 -13.23 -25.21
CA PRO A 28 17.78 -14.33 -25.17
C PRO A 28 18.40 -15.51 -25.92
N THR A 29 18.84 -16.53 -25.20
CA THR A 29 19.12 -17.83 -25.81
C THR A 29 17.82 -18.34 -26.40
N ALA A 30 17.83 -18.80 -27.65
CA ALA A 30 16.67 -19.43 -28.26
C ALA A 30 16.14 -20.52 -27.31
N PRO A 31 14.81 -20.61 -27.09
CA PRO A 31 14.26 -21.67 -26.27
C PRO A 31 14.70 -23.03 -26.84
N PRO A 32 15.07 -24.00 -25.99
CA PRO A 32 15.48 -25.32 -26.46
C PRO A 32 14.37 -25.94 -27.30
N ALA A 33 14.75 -26.78 -28.27
CA ALA A 33 13.78 -27.50 -29.09
C ALA A 33 12.84 -28.32 -28.17
N PHE A 34 11.58 -28.47 -28.58
CA PHE A 34 10.55 -29.14 -27.77
C PHE A 34 10.96 -30.55 -27.29
N ASP A 35 11.85 -31.23 -28.03
CA ASP A 35 12.34 -32.56 -27.71
C ASP A 35 13.52 -32.60 -26.70
N ASP A 36 14.12 -31.45 -26.37
CA ASP A 36 15.22 -31.36 -25.38
C ASP A 36 14.73 -31.20 -23.93
N TYR A 37 13.41 -31.07 -23.71
CA TYR A 37 12.87 -31.07 -22.36
C TYR A 37 12.81 -32.50 -21.81
N PRO A 38 13.33 -32.75 -20.59
CA PRO A 38 13.19 -34.05 -19.96
C PRO A 38 11.69 -34.35 -19.83
N LYS A 39 11.25 -35.50 -20.34
CA LYS A 39 9.87 -35.98 -20.15
C LYS A 39 9.71 -36.40 -18.69
N VAL A 40 9.36 -35.44 -17.84
CA VAL A 40 9.15 -35.66 -16.41
C VAL A 40 7.80 -36.34 -16.23
N ASN A 41 7.81 -37.63 -15.91
CA ASN A 41 6.63 -38.44 -15.64
C ASN A 41 6.15 -38.37 -14.17
N ASP A 42 6.58 -37.36 -13.41
CA ASP A 42 6.19 -37.19 -12.01
C ASP A 42 5.62 -35.79 -11.78
N HIS A 43 4.30 -35.70 -11.74
CA HIS A 43 3.55 -34.47 -11.46
C HIS A 43 3.72 -33.94 -10.02
N ALA A 44 4.40 -34.68 -9.14
CA ALA A 44 4.52 -34.35 -7.73
C ALA A 44 5.73 -33.46 -7.37
N ALA A 45 6.76 -33.39 -8.22
CA ALA A 45 8.03 -32.71 -7.88
C ALA A 45 8.03 -31.20 -8.19
N VAL A 46 7.00 -30.67 -8.84
CA VAL A 46 6.97 -29.28 -9.32
C VAL A 46 6.42 -28.30 -8.27
N ASP A 47 5.76 -28.80 -7.23
CA ASP A 47 5.12 -27.99 -6.18
C ASP A 47 6.05 -27.62 -5.00
N GLU A 48 7.27 -28.17 -4.93
CA GLU A 48 8.19 -27.93 -3.79
C GLU A 48 9.27 -26.87 -4.04
N ALA A 49 9.46 -26.41 -5.28
CA ALA A 49 10.38 -25.31 -5.54
C ALA A 49 9.72 -23.96 -5.18
N PRO A 50 10.33 -23.11 -4.33
CA PRO A 50 9.79 -21.78 -4.09
C PRO A 50 9.72 -21.04 -5.43
N ARG A 51 8.51 -20.76 -5.89
CA ARG A 51 8.26 -19.99 -7.09
C ARG A 51 9.04 -18.69 -6.96
N GLN A 52 9.89 -18.38 -7.95
CA GLN A 52 10.48 -17.05 -8.00
C GLN A 52 9.35 -16.05 -8.22
N GLU A 53 9.13 -15.17 -7.24
CA GLU A 53 8.15 -14.10 -7.38
C GLU A 53 8.58 -13.20 -8.53
N GLU A 54 7.66 -12.97 -9.45
CA GLU A 54 7.90 -12.07 -10.57
C GLU A 54 7.96 -10.63 -10.07
N LYS A 55 8.78 -9.78 -10.68
CA LYS A 55 8.97 -8.38 -10.25
C LYS A 55 7.65 -7.61 -10.06
N TRP A 56 6.66 -7.86 -10.91
CA TRP A 56 5.35 -7.19 -10.84
C TRP A 56 4.53 -7.59 -9.61
N GLU A 57 4.69 -8.81 -9.10
CA GLU A 57 4.06 -9.28 -7.86
C GLU A 57 4.64 -8.53 -6.66
N THR A 58 5.97 -8.40 -6.63
CA THR A 58 6.68 -7.64 -5.60
C THR A 58 6.33 -6.16 -5.64
N ASP A 59 6.33 -5.52 -6.82
CA ASP A 59 5.96 -4.11 -6.98
C ASP A 59 4.51 -3.87 -6.51
N THR A 60 3.59 -4.77 -6.88
CA THR A 60 2.18 -4.71 -6.44
C THR A 60 2.08 -4.82 -4.93
N ARG A 61 2.85 -5.72 -4.33
CA ARG A 61 2.88 -5.88 -2.88
C ARG A 61 3.36 -4.62 -2.16
N MET A 62 4.45 -4.01 -2.64
CA MET A 62 4.96 -2.77 -2.05
C MET A 62 3.93 -1.64 -2.10
N ILE A 63 3.20 -1.50 -3.21
CA ILE A 63 2.14 -0.49 -3.34
C ILE A 63 1.02 -0.75 -2.32
N ILE A 64 0.63 -2.01 -2.14
CA ILE A 64 -0.39 -2.37 -1.13
C ILE A 64 0.10 -2.00 0.27
N ASP A 65 1.34 -2.35 0.62
CA ASP A 65 1.89 -2.04 1.94
C ASP A 65 1.98 -0.53 2.18
N PHE A 66 2.36 0.28 1.18
CA PHE A 66 2.38 1.74 1.33
C PHE A 66 1.00 2.38 1.52
N LEU A 67 -0.03 1.83 0.87
CA LEU A 67 -1.38 2.41 0.91
C LEU A 67 -2.21 1.90 2.08
N TRP A 68 -1.98 0.67 2.54
CA TRP A 68 -2.92 -0.02 3.40
C TRP A 68 -2.34 -0.57 4.70
N SER A 69 -1.01 -0.61 4.85
CA SER A 69 -0.43 -1.10 6.11
C SER A 69 -0.80 -0.19 7.28
N ASP A 70 -0.87 -0.73 8.50
CA ASP A 70 -1.19 0.03 9.72
C ASP A 70 -0.18 -0.22 10.85
N PRO A 71 0.03 0.76 11.75
CA PRO A 71 0.83 0.52 12.94
C PRO A 71 0.12 -0.44 13.90
N ARG A 72 0.89 -1.16 14.71
CA ARG A 72 0.36 -2.00 15.80
C ARG A 72 1.20 -1.81 17.06
N GLY A 73 0.61 -2.01 18.24
CA GLY A 73 1.31 -1.83 19.50
C GLY A 73 2.45 -2.84 19.77
N GLY A 74 2.44 -4.01 19.13
CA GLY A 74 3.45 -5.07 19.33
C GLY A 74 4.57 -5.06 18.28
N ALA A 75 5.78 -5.45 18.68
CA ALA A 75 6.93 -5.53 17.79
C ALA A 75 6.74 -6.53 16.63
N GLY A 76 7.32 -6.27 15.47
CA GLY A 76 7.36 -7.11 14.29
C GLY A 76 6.35 -6.73 13.21
N TYR A 77 6.50 -7.35 12.04
CA TYR A 77 5.57 -7.28 10.92
C TYR A 77 4.63 -8.48 10.95
N GLY A 78 3.33 -8.28 10.70
CA GLY A 78 2.37 -9.37 10.79
C GLY A 78 1.04 -9.09 10.09
N PRO A 79 0.20 -10.10 9.91
CA PRO A 79 -1.07 -9.96 9.20
C PRO A 79 -2.04 -9.05 9.95
N SER A 80 -2.76 -8.19 9.21
CA SER A 80 -3.91 -7.44 9.75
C SER A 80 -5.17 -8.31 9.77
N TYR A 81 -6.27 -7.79 10.36
CA TYR A 81 -7.60 -8.38 10.18
C TYR A 81 -8.05 -8.40 8.70
N ARG A 82 -7.43 -7.57 7.85
CA ARG A 82 -7.63 -7.50 6.40
C ARG A 82 -6.60 -8.35 5.62
N LYS A 83 -5.98 -9.34 6.25
CA LYS A 83 -4.97 -10.22 5.61
C LYS A 83 -5.46 -10.89 4.32
N SER A 84 -6.75 -11.18 4.20
CA SER A 84 -7.36 -11.74 2.98
C SER A 84 -7.24 -10.80 1.77
N ARG A 85 -7.00 -9.51 2.01
CA ARG A 85 -6.72 -8.48 0.99
C ARG A 85 -5.22 -8.16 0.87
N GLY A 86 -4.35 -8.97 1.48
CA GLY A 86 -2.90 -8.75 1.46
C GLY A 86 -2.42 -7.59 2.34
N VAL A 87 -3.22 -7.15 3.32
CA VAL A 87 -2.89 -6.01 4.19
C VAL A 87 -2.25 -6.48 5.50
N PHE A 88 -1.16 -5.83 5.88
CA PHE A 88 -0.32 -6.19 7.03
C PHE A 88 -0.15 -4.99 7.98
N MET A 89 0.31 -5.28 9.18
CA MET A 89 0.58 -4.29 10.22
C MET A 89 2.04 -4.38 10.63
N PHE A 90 2.58 -3.26 11.11
CA PHE A 90 3.99 -3.15 11.49
C PHE A 90 4.12 -2.57 12.90
N GLY A 91 5.09 -3.07 13.65
CA GLY A 91 5.38 -2.63 15.00
C GLY A 91 6.30 -1.41 15.08
N PRO A 92 6.55 -0.93 16.31
CA PRO A 92 7.47 0.18 16.56
C PRO A 92 8.91 -0.13 16.14
N ASP A 93 9.37 -1.37 16.31
CA ASP A 93 10.68 -1.86 15.88
C ASP A 93 10.90 -1.71 14.36
N VAL A 94 9.89 -2.03 13.55
CA VAL A 94 9.92 -1.87 12.09
C VAL A 94 10.01 -0.40 11.71
N SER A 95 9.24 0.45 12.40
CA SER A 95 9.25 1.91 12.16
C SER A 95 10.60 2.53 12.52
N ASP A 96 11.16 2.15 13.67
CA ASP A 96 12.44 2.66 14.15
C ASP A 96 13.61 2.14 13.31
N GLN A 97 13.53 0.91 12.78
CA GLN A 97 14.49 0.40 11.81
C GLN A 97 14.46 1.22 10.52
N PHE A 98 13.28 1.40 9.93
CA PHE A 98 13.11 2.16 8.70
C PHE A 98 13.66 3.58 8.81
N ILE A 99 13.37 4.26 9.92
CA ILE A 99 13.84 5.63 10.16
C ILE A 99 15.36 5.71 10.27
N ARG A 100 15.98 4.77 11.01
CA ARG A 100 17.45 4.72 11.15
C ARG A 100 18.15 4.44 9.82
N GLU A 101 17.66 3.48 9.05
CA GLU A 101 18.28 3.08 7.78
C GLU A 101 18.19 4.18 6.72
N ASN A 102 17.12 4.98 6.75
CA ASN A 102 16.89 6.05 5.78
C ASN A 102 17.31 7.44 6.29
N ASN A 103 17.95 7.53 7.47
CA ASN A 103 18.36 8.79 8.10
C ASN A 103 17.19 9.81 8.19
N LEU A 104 16.00 9.31 8.57
CA LEU A 104 14.81 10.12 8.77
C LEU A 104 14.67 10.50 10.26
N LYS A 105 13.77 11.44 10.56
CA LYS A 105 13.45 11.85 11.94
C LYS A 105 12.06 11.40 12.39
N LEU A 106 11.11 11.28 11.46
CA LEU A 106 9.70 11.03 11.74
C LEU A 106 9.02 10.49 10.49
N VAL A 107 8.11 9.53 10.67
CA VAL A 107 7.14 9.14 9.64
C VAL A 107 5.78 9.74 10.01
N ILE A 108 5.18 10.46 9.07
CA ILE A 108 3.82 10.97 9.20
C ILE A 108 2.95 10.21 8.22
N ARG A 109 1.83 9.67 8.70
CA ARG A 109 0.87 8.92 7.90
C ARG A 109 -0.56 9.37 8.15
N SER A 110 -1.49 8.84 7.37
CA SER A 110 -2.93 9.00 7.58
C SER A 110 -3.62 7.63 7.58
N HIS A 111 -4.77 7.47 6.91
CA HIS A 111 -5.53 6.24 6.69
C HIS A 111 -6.42 5.77 7.86
N GLU A 112 -5.98 5.86 9.12
CA GLU A 112 -6.80 5.47 10.27
C GLU A 112 -7.51 6.67 10.94
N VAL A 113 -8.77 6.49 11.30
CA VAL A 113 -9.53 7.49 12.08
C VAL A 113 -8.97 7.53 13.50
N LYS A 114 -8.63 8.73 14.00
CA LYS A 114 -8.20 8.97 15.38
C LYS A 114 -9.19 9.93 16.05
N ALA A 115 -9.51 9.70 17.32
CA ALA A 115 -10.54 10.45 18.03
C ALA A 115 -10.28 11.97 18.05
N GLU A 116 -9.03 12.38 18.32
CA GLU A 116 -8.62 13.79 18.32
C GLU A 116 -8.13 14.28 16.95
N GLY A 117 -8.28 13.46 15.90
CA GLY A 117 -7.75 13.73 14.57
C GLY A 117 -6.27 13.44 14.42
N TYR A 118 -5.56 13.07 15.49
CA TYR A 118 -4.17 12.62 15.41
C TYR A 118 -3.84 11.64 16.54
N LEU A 119 -2.78 10.86 16.37
CA LEU A 119 -2.22 9.98 17.41
C LEU A 119 -0.74 9.73 17.13
N GLN A 120 0.08 9.72 18.18
CA GLN A 120 1.45 9.22 18.12
C GLN A 120 1.40 7.69 18.29
N ASP A 121 1.38 6.92 17.19
CA ASP A 121 1.25 5.46 17.28
C ASP A 121 2.53 4.78 17.77
N HIS A 122 3.70 5.23 17.29
CA HIS A 122 5.04 4.79 17.76
C HIS A 122 5.89 6.01 18.11
N PRO A 123 7.02 5.88 18.84
CA PRO A 123 7.87 7.03 19.22
C PRO A 123 8.25 7.94 18.05
N SER A 124 8.48 7.35 16.88
CA SER A 124 8.93 8.03 15.66
C SER A 124 7.90 7.99 14.52
N LEU A 125 6.62 7.68 14.82
CA LEU A 125 5.54 7.62 13.84
C LEU A 125 4.25 8.26 14.36
N MET A 126 3.69 9.18 13.57
CA MET A 126 2.47 9.91 13.89
C MET A 126 1.41 9.70 12.80
N SER A 127 0.17 9.43 13.22
CA SER A 127 -1.00 9.42 12.34
C SER A 127 -1.79 10.72 12.48
N VAL A 128 -2.25 11.24 11.34
CA VAL A 128 -3.16 12.39 11.26
C VAL A 128 -4.38 12.06 10.38
N PHE A 129 -5.53 12.52 10.80
CA PHE A 129 -6.82 12.33 10.15
C PHE A 129 -7.58 13.65 10.11
N SER A 130 -7.89 14.12 8.91
CA SER A 130 -8.39 15.48 8.68
C SER A 130 -9.89 15.55 8.34
N ALA A 131 -10.63 14.45 8.45
CA ALA A 131 -12.07 14.42 8.25
C ALA A 131 -12.80 14.37 9.61
N PRO A 132 -13.25 15.51 10.17
CA PRO A 132 -14.01 15.51 11.41
C PRO A 132 -15.41 14.90 11.20
N ASN A 133 -15.97 14.33 12.27
CA ASN A 133 -17.24 13.59 12.27
C ASN A 133 -17.35 12.61 11.10
N TYR A 134 -16.38 11.71 10.98
CA TYR A 134 -16.27 10.80 9.84
C TYR A 134 -17.55 9.98 9.64
N LEU A 135 -18.05 9.96 8.40
CA LEU A 135 -19.31 9.31 8.00
C LEU A 135 -20.56 9.81 8.76
N ASP A 136 -20.52 11.03 9.28
CA ASP A 136 -21.58 11.68 10.07
C ASP A 136 -21.95 11.00 11.40
N THR A 137 -21.29 9.88 11.71
CA THR A 137 -21.51 9.09 12.93
C THR A 137 -20.26 8.94 13.80
N GLY A 138 -19.08 9.31 13.27
CA GLY A 138 -17.81 9.04 13.90
C GLY A 138 -17.54 9.87 15.16
N GLY A 139 -18.10 11.08 15.26
CA GLY A 139 -17.89 11.98 16.40
C GLY A 139 -16.44 12.44 16.63
N ASN A 140 -15.50 11.99 15.79
CA ASN A 140 -14.08 12.32 15.88
C ASN A 140 -13.81 13.77 15.46
N LYS A 141 -12.70 14.32 15.94
CA LYS A 141 -12.15 15.57 15.41
C LYS A 141 -11.34 15.29 14.15
N GLY A 142 -11.18 16.33 13.34
CA GLY A 142 -10.15 16.39 12.30
C GLY A 142 -8.92 17.06 12.89
N ALA A 143 -7.74 16.80 12.34
CA ALA A 143 -6.55 17.57 12.67
C ALA A 143 -5.66 17.81 11.44
N PHE A 144 -4.78 18.78 11.56
CA PHE A 144 -3.63 18.98 10.69
C PHE A 144 -2.37 19.17 11.53
N LEU A 145 -1.21 18.89 10.95
CA LEU A 145 0.08 19.01 11.61
C LEU A 145 0.84 20.22 11.08
N GLN A 146 1.28 21.10 11.97
CA GLN A 146 2.21 22.17 11.63
C GLN A 146 3.64 21.72 11.98
N LEU A 147 4.51 21.67 10.98
CA LEU A 147 5.92 21.32 11.13
C LEU A 147 6.75 22.61 11.18
N SER A 148 7.57 22.76 12.22
CA SER A 148 8.45 23.92 12.39
C SER A 148 9.85 23.49 12.85
N PRO A 149 10.91 24.26 12.53
CA PRO A 149 12.22 24.03 13.12
C PRO A 149 12.18 24.30 14.62
N GLY A 150 12.65 23.34 15.40
CA GLY A 150 12.82 23.47 16.84
C GLY A 150 14.12 24.17 17.22
N PRO A 151 14.24 24.56 18.51
CA PRO A 151 15.43 25.23 19.03
C PRO A 151 16.73 24.45 18.78
N ASP A 152 16.64 23.11 18.80
CA ASP A 152 17.78 22.20 18.66
C ASP A 152 18.03 21.76 17.21
N GLY A 153 17.35 22.36 16.22
CA GLY A 153 17.39 21.92 14.81
C GLY A 153 16.60 20.64 14.52
N ASN A 154 15.83 20.14 15.49
CA ASN A 154 14.87 19.05 15.31
C ASN A 154 13.52 19.55 14.82
N ILE A 155 12.76 18.70 14.12
CA ILE A 155 11.42 19.06 13.64
C ILE A 155 10.47 19.06 14.85
N GLN A 156 9.82 20.20 15.12
CA GLN A 156 8.74 20.33 16.09
C GLN A 156 7.41 20.15 15.36
N VAL A 157 6.60 19.20 15.84
CA VAL A 157 5.29 18.89 15.28
C VAL A 157 4.22 19.42 16.22
N THR A 158 3.43 20.38 15.74
CA THR A 158 2.30 20.94 16.49
C THR A 158 0.99 20.48 15.86
N PRO A 159 0.30 19.49 16.44
CA PRO A 159 -1.01 19.08 15.96
C PRO A 159 -2.07 20.13 16.34
N THR A 160 -2.98 20.43 15.41
CA THR A 160 -4.13 21.30 15.65
C THR A 160 -5.40 20.58 15.24
N SER A 161 -6.30 20.37 16.19
CA SER A 161 -7.59 19.71 15.96
C SER A 161 -8.69 20.72 15.64
N PHE A 162 -9.68 20.29 14.87
CA PHE A 162 -10.85 21.07 14.47
C PHE A 162 -12.10 20.19 14.43
N MET A 163 -13.26 20.83 14.59
CA MET A 163 -14.57 20.18 14.62
C MET A 163 -15.23 20.18 13.25
N ALA A 164 -16.22 19.31 13.07
CA ALA A 164 -17.03 19.28 11.86
C ALA A 164 -17.87 20.56 11.75
N VAL A 165 -18.12 20.96 10.50
CA VAL A 165 -19.03 22.06 10.17
C VAL A 165 -20.29 21.47 9.53
N PRO A 166 -21.46 22.13 9.68
CA PRO A 166 -22.67 21.67 9.01
C PRO A 166 -22.48 21.63 7.49
N HIS A 167 -22.96 20.56 6.86
CA HIS A 167 -23.03 20.42 5.40
C HIS A 167 -24.47 20.03 4.98
N PRO A 168 -24.83 20.18 3.69
CA PRO A 168 -26.11 19.73 3.19
C PRO A 168 -26.33 18.23 3.45
N ASP A 169 -27.56 17.87 3.81
CA ASP A 169 -27.99 16.49 3.91
C ASP A 169 -28.28 15.94 2.49
N LEU A 170 -27.38 15.09 2.00
CA LEU A 170 -27.48 14.49 0.68
C LEU A 170 -27.67 12.98 0.83
N PRO A 171 -28.63 12.38 0.10
CA PRO A 171 -28.81 10.93 0.14
C PRO A 171 -27.57 10.23 -0.43
N PRO A 172 -27.29 8.98 0.00
CA PRO A 172 -26.25 8.17 -0.61
C PRO A 172 -26.39 8.14 -2.13
N MET A 173 -25.25 8.22 -2.82
CA MET A 173 -25.19 8.17 -4.28
C MET A 173 -25.91 9.33 -5.00
N TYR A 174 -26.20 10.46 -4.34
CA TYR A 174 -26.86 11.62 -4.94
C TYR A 174 -26.33 12.00 -6.33
N HIS A 175 -25.01 12.17 -6.46
CA HIS A 175 -24.38 12.52 -7.76
C HIS A 175 -24.44 11.38 -8.78
N GLN A 176 -24.33 10.12 -8.36
CA GLN A 176 -24.46 8.98 -9.27
C GLN A 176 -25.88 8.90 -9.83
N ASN A 177 -26.90 9.08 -8.98
CA ASN A 177 -28.31 9.06 -9.39
C ASN A 177 -28.58 10.22 -10.36
N TYR A 178 -28.07 11.41 -10.06
CA TYR A 178 -28.16 12.57 -10.97
C TYR A 178 -27.59 12.26 -12.35
N ILE A 179 -26.41 11.65 -12.45
CA ILE A 179 -25.80 11.28 -13.73
C ILE A 179 -26.61 10.19 -14.42
N ALA A 180 -27.08 9.18 -13.70
CA ALA A 180 -27.86 8.08 -14.27
C ALA A 180 -29.21 8.55 -14.83
N GLU A 181 -29.85 9.53 -14.18
CA GLU A 181 -31.14 10.09 -14.58
C GLU A 181 -31.00 11.08 -15.75
N ASN A 182 -30.01 11.98 -15.69
CA ASN A 182 -29.88 13.07 -16.67
C ASN A 182 -28.96 12.73 -17.86
N HIS A 183 -28.03 11.80 -17.68
CA HIS A 183 -27.08 11.37 -18.71
C HIS A 183 -27.04 9.84 -18.84
N PRO A 184 -28.16 9.17 -19.14
CA PRO A 184 -28.25 7.71 -19.14
C PRO A 184 -27.30 7.04 -20.14
N HIS A 185 -26.90 7.74 -21.20
CA HIS A 185 -25.93 7.26 -22.19
C HIS A 185 -24.48 7.16 -21.65
N LEU A 186 -24.17 7.86 -20.56
CA LEU A 186 -22.88 7.77 -19.86
C LEU A 186 -22.87 6.63 -18.83
N THR A 187 -24.04 6.12 -18.45
CA THR A 187 -24.17 5.03 -17.48
C THR A 187 -24.55 3.73 -18.18
N ARG A 188 -23.68 2.72 -18.11
CA ARG A 188 -24.07 1.36 -18.49
C ARG A 188 -25.02 0.82 -17.42
N GLN A 189 -26.32 1.03 -17.60
CA GLN A 189 -27.35 0.38 -16.80
C GLN A 189 -27.15 -1.13 -16.95
N MET A 190 -26.63 -1.79 -15.91
CA MET A 190 -26.62 -3.25 -15.88
C MET A 190 -28.07 -3.70 -15.84
N LYS A 191 -28.52 -4.43 -16.88
CA LYS A 191 -29.82 -5.12 -16.82
C LYS A 191 -29.76 -6.01 -15.58
N LYS A 192 -30.61 -5.75 -14.58
CA LYS A 192 -30.82 -6.67 -13.46
C LYS A 192 -31.15 -8.03 -14.08
N LYS A 193 -30.21 -8.97 -14.01
CA LYS A 193 -30.51 -10.37 -14.29
C LYS A 193 -31.46 -10.76 -13.16
N GLN A 194 -32.73 -11.00 -13.49
CA GLN A 194 -33.62 -11.66 -12.55
C GLN A 194 -32.98 -13.02 -12.27
N VAL A 195 -32.37 -13.14 -11.08
CA VAL A 195 -32.01 -14.44 -10.55
C VAL A 195 -33.35 -15.10 -10.26
N ALA A 196 -33.69 -16.12 -11.04
CA ALA A 196 -34.81 -16.99 -10.72
C ALA A 196 -34.59 -17.47 -9.29
N GLN A 197 -35.63 -17.30 -8.47
CA GLN A 197 -35.82 -17.78 -7.10
C GLN A 197 -34.66 -18.67 -6.62
N ALA A 198 -33.80 -18.11 -5.76
CA ALA A 198 -32.72 -18.86 -5.15
C ALA A 198 -33.33 -20.02 -4.35
N ASP A 199 -32.85 -21.23 -4.63
CA ASP A 199 -33.14 -22.40 -3.82
C ASP A 199 -32.62 -22.15 -2.40
N ASP A 200 -33.52 -22.41 -1.45
CA ASP A 200 -33.32 -22.32 0.00
C ASP A 200 -32.19 -23.26 0.44
N PHE A 201 -30.97 -22.72 0.54
CA PHE A 201 -29.85 -23.36 1.22
C PHE A 201 -29.14 -22.36 2.14
N GLY A 202 -29.79 -22.09 3.28
CA GLY A 202 -29.16 -22.02 4.60
C GLY A 202 -28.00 -21.05 4.82
N ASP A 203 -28.33 -19.76 5.02
CA ASP A 203 -27.50 -18.85 5.84
C ASP A 203 -28.08 -18.81 7.26
N SER A 204 -27.65 -19.73 8.12
CA SER A 204 -28.01 -19.79 9.55
C SER A 204 -26.83 -19.52 10.48
N ASP A 205 -25.84 -18.73 10.06
CA ASP A 205 -24.60 -18.52 10.83
C ASP A 205 -24.41 -17.09 11.37
N PHE A 206 -25.47 -16.24 11.37
CA PHE A 206 -25.38 -14.86 11.89
C PHE A 206 -26.31 -14.54 13.07
N ALA A 207 -26.69 -15.54 13.86
CA ALA A 207 -27.41 -15.32 15.11
C ALA A 207 -26.70 -16.04 16.26
N GLY A 208 -25.82 -15.32 16.97
CA GLY A 208 -25.34 -15.81 18.26
C GLY A 208 -24.04 -15.20 18.74
N TYR A 209 -24.05 -13.92 19.12
CA TYR A 209 -23.26 -13.40 20.24
C TYR A 209 -23.99 -12.15 20.77
N GLN A 210 -24.81 -12.35 21.80
CA GLN A 210 -25.12 -11.34 22.82
C GLN A 210 -24.18 -11.57 24.00
#